data_AF-A0A928CW48-F1
#
_entry.id   AF-A0A928CW48-F1
#
_cell.length_a   1.000
_cell.length_b   1.000
_cell.length_c   1.000
_cell.angle_alpha   90.00
_cell.angle_beta   90.00
_cell.angle_gamma   90.00
#
_symmetry.space_group_name_H-M   'P 1'
#
loop_
_entity.id
_entity.type
_entity.pdbx_description
1 polymer ?
#
loop_
_entity_poly.entity_id
_entity_poly.type
_entity_poly.pdbx_seq_one_letter_code
_entity_poly.pdbx_strand_id
1 'polypeptide(L)'
;MQTLDNTELVGIFDTNAAAAQKRAEQFHCKAYSNFDEFLANPMIEAVTIATPSVMHGKVTIPTAKAGKHILCEKPLGITLEKKWMP
;
A
#
# COMPACT_ATOMS: atom_id res chain seq x y z
N MET A 1 12.34 1.36 10.02
CA MET A 1 10.89 1.31 10.27
C MET A 1 10.73 1.18 11.77
N GLN A 2 10.03 2.11 12.42
CA GLN A 2 9.80 2.01 13.86
C GLN A 2 8.75 0.93 14.11
N THR A 3 8.95 0.12 15.14
CA THR A 3 7.93 -0.81 15.63
C THR A 3 6.79 0.00 16.25
N LEU A 4 5.56 -0.25 15.82
CA LEU A 4 4.37 0.30 16.46
C LEU A 4 3.72 -0.83 17.26
N ASP A 5 3.34 -0.53 18.50
CA ASP A 5 2.64 -1.48 19.36
C ASP A 5 1.32 -1.90 18.69
N ASN A 6 0.98 -3.20 18.78
CA ASN A 6 -0.21 -3.80 18.17
C ASN A 6 -0.27 -3.75 16.63
N THR A 7 0.89 -3.72 15.95
CA THR A 7 0.94 -3.83 14.49
C THR A 7 1.98 -4.85 14.06
N GLU A 8 1.72 -5.49 12.92
CA GLU A 8 2.64 -6.40 12.26
C GLU A 8 2.73 -6.04 10.77
N LEU A 9 3.96 -5.96 10.24
CA LEU A 9 4.16 -5.79 8.81
C LEU A 9 4.03 -7.15 8.12
N VAL A 10 2.84 -7.47 7.62
CA VAL A 10 2.55 -8.79 7.02
C VAL A 10 2.90 -8.88 5.52
N GLY A 11 3.11 -7.75 4.84
CA GLY A 11 3.38 -7.76 3.41
C GLY A 11 3.88 -6.45 2.81
N ILE A 12 4.62 -6.56 1.71
CA ILE A 12 5.12 -5.44 0.90
C ILE A 12 4.83 -5.69 -0.58
N PHE A 13 4.26 -4.70 -1.24
CA PHE A 13 4.06 -4.67 -2.69
C PHE A 13 4.86 -3.54 -3.33
N ASP A 14 5.49 -3.82 -4.46
CA ASP A 14 6.06 -2.81 -5.37
C ASP A 14 5.99 -3.34 -6.81
N THR A 15 5.79 -2.45 -7.79
CA THR A 15 5.89 -2.78 -9.21
C THR A 15 7.28 -3.30 -9.61
N ASN A 16 8.32 -2.91 -8.88
CA ASN A 16 9.64 -3.50 -8.96
C ASN A 16 9.73 -4.67 -7.97
N ALA A 17 9.53 -5.89 -8.48
CA ALA A 17 9.55 -7.11 -7.68
C ALA A 17 10.86 -7.30 -6.88
N ALA A 18 12.00 -6.89 -7.42
CA ALA A 18 13.28 -6.98 -6.71
C ALA A 18 13.34 -6.02 -5.52
N ALA A 19 12.76 -4.83 -5.64
CA ALA A 19 12.66 -3.88 -4.53
C ALA A 19 11.70 -4.40 -3.44
N ALA A 20 10.54 -4.95 -3.83
CA ALA A 20 9.61 -5.58 -2.90
C ALA A 20 10.27 -6.74 -2.15
N GLN A 21 10.94 -7.65 -2.88
CA GLN A 21 11.64 -8.80 -2.32
C GLN A 21 12.71 -8.38 -1.30
N LYS A 22 13.60 -7.44 -1.69
CA LYS A 22 14.66 -6.94 -0.81
C LYS A 22 14.11 -6.36 0.50
N ARG A 23 13.00 -5.61 0.42
CA ARG A 23 12.37 -5.03 1.61
C ARG A 23 11.66 -6.08 2.46
N ALA A 24 10.97 -7.03 1.82
CA ALA A 24 10.27 -8.10 2.50
C ALA A 24 11.25 -9.00 3.27
N GLU A 25 12.42 -9.30 2.69
CA GLU A 25 13.52 -9.98 3.38
C GLU A 25 14.03 -9.20 4.58
N GLN A 26 14.24 -7.88 4.42
CA GLN A 26 14.69 -6.99 5.49
C GLN A 26 13.73 -6.98 6.69
N PHE A 27 12.42 -7.11 6.45
CA PHE A 27 11.39 -7.02 7.48
C PHE A 27 10.69 -8.36 7.79
N HIS A 28 11.20 -9.46 7.23
CA HIS A 28 10.67 -10.81 7.42
C HIS A 28 9.17 -10.96 7.12
N CYS A 29 8.71 -10.36 6.02
CA CYS A 29 7.30 -10.42 5.59
C CYS A 29 7.17 -10.97 4.17
N LYS A 30 5.94 -11.06 3.66
CA LYS A 30 5.69 -11.52 2.28
C LYS A 30 5.92 -10.41 1.25
N ALA A 31 6.65 -10.70 0.18
CA ALA A 31 6.72 -9.84 -0.99
C ALA A 31 5.56 -10.16 -1.95
N TYR A 32 5.02 -9.14 -2.58
CA TYR A 32 3.97 -9.24 -3.59
C TYR A 32 4.41 -8.53 -4.87
N SER A 33 4.25 -9.20 -6.00
CA SER A 33 4.44 -8.64 -7.35
C SER A 33 3.12 -8.39 -8.07
N ASN A 34 2.00 -8.90 -7.53
CA ASN A 34 0.65 -8.69 -8.01
C ASN A 34 -0.15 -7.90 -6.97
N PHE A 35 -0.76 -6.79 -7.41
CA PHE A 35 -1.47 -5.88 -6.52
C PHE A 35 -2.83 -6.46 -6.06
N ASP A 36 -3.53 -7.19 -6.91
CA ASP A 36 -4.81 -7.80 -6.56
C ASP A 36 -4.62 -8.92 -5.53
N GLU A 37 -3.56 -9.73 -5.68
CA GLU A 37 -3.18 -10.72 -4.66
C GLU A 37 -2.78 -10.08 -3.32
N PHE A 38 -2.13 -8.91 -3.36
CA PHE A 38 -1.82 -8.13 -2.17
C PHE A 38 -3.11 -7.69 -1.47
N LEU A 39 -4.07 -7.11 -2.20
CA LEU A 39 -5.34 -6.65 -1.62
C LEU A 39 -6.25 -7.80 -1.17
N ALA A 40 -6.17 -8.96 -1.82
CA ALA A 40 -6.95 -10.14 -1.46
C ALA A 40 -6.50 -10.81 -0.16
N ASN A 41 -5.32 -10.47 0.39
CA ASN A 41 -4.87 -11.05 1.65
C ASN A 41 -5.77 -10.58 2.82
N PRO A 42 -6.47 -11.48 3.52
CA PRO A 42 -7.32 -11.12 4.66
C PRO A 42 -6.52 -10.62 5.87
N MET A 43 -5.24 -11.00 6.00
CA MET A 43 -4.37 -10.55 7.11
C MET A 43 -3.95 -9.07 6.99
N ILE A 44 -4.11 -8.45 5.82
CA ILE A 44 -3.82 -7.04 5.64
C ILE A 44 -5.07 -6.26 6.05
N GLU A 45 -5.03 -5.57 7.18
CA GLU A 45 -6.14 -4.74 7.67
C GLU A 45 -5.97 -3.26 7.28
N ALA A 46 -4.72 -2.82 7.15
CA ALA A 46 -4.34 -1.46 6.78
C ALA A 46 -3.17 -1.45 5.77
N VAL A 47 -3.11 -0.41 4.93
CA VAL A 47 -2.07 -0.23 3.92
C VAL A 47 -1.47 1.17 4.00
N THR A 48 -0.15 1.25 4.09
CA THR A 48 0.61 2.49 3.91
C THR A 48 1.01 2.65 2.44
N ILE A 49 0.54 3.72 1.80
CA ILE A 49 0.78 3.99 0.37
C ILE A 49 1.88 5.04 0.25
N ALA A 50 3.09 4.57 -0.04
CA ALA A 50 4.29 5.38 -0.28
C ALA A 50 4.75 5.35 -1.75
N THR A 51 3.80 5.24 -2.68
CA THR A 51 4.08 5.31 -4.13
C THR A 51 4.27 6.76 -4.59
N PRO A 52 4.83 7.02 -5.80
CA PRO A 52 4.93 8.37 -6.33
C PRO A 52 3.58 9.09 -6.36
N SER A 53 3.56 10.41 -6.13
CA SER A 53 2.32 11.12 -5.83
C SER A 53 1.25 11.11 -6.92
N VAL A 54 1.67 10.94 -8.17
CA VAL A 54 0.78 10.74 -9.33
C VAL A 54 0.02 9.40 -9.28
N MET A 55 0.54 8.42 -8.54
CA MET A 55 0.00 7.07 -8.42
C MET A 55 -0.90 6.88 -7.19
N HIS A 56 -0.83 7.75 -6.17
CA HIS A 56 -1.61 7.56 -4.93
C HIS A 56 -3.08 7.27 -5.18
N GLY A 57 -3.75 7.99 -6.09
CA GLY A 57 -5.17 7.74 -6.40
C GLY A 57 -5.43 6.36 -7.01
N LYS A 58 -4.53 5.89 -7.88
CA LYS A 58 -4.64 4.57 -8.55
C LYS A 58 -4.46 3.42 -7.56
N VAL A 59 -3.78 3.64 -6.43
CA VAL A 59 -3.59 2.65 -5.37
C VAL A 59 -4.68 2.80 -4.30
N THR A 60 -4.94 4.02 -3.83
CA THR A 60 -5.86 4.32 -2.73
C THR A 60 -7.28 3.86 -3.02
N ILE A 61 -7.80 4.13 -4.22
CA ILE A 61 -9.19 3.79 -4.57
C ILE A 61 -9.45 2.27 -4.51
N PRO A 62 -8.70 1.41 -5.24
CA PRO A 62 -8.91 -0.03 -5.13
C PRO A 62 -8.60 -0.59 -3.74
N THR A 63 -7.60 -0.07 -3.01
CA THR A 63 -7.35 -0.46 -1.62
C THR A 63 -8.56 -0.18 -0.73
N ALA A 64 -9.21 0.97 -0.88
CA ALA A 64 -10.41 1.32 -0.12
C ALA A 64 -11.59 0.43 -0.52
N LYS A 65 -11.75 0.13 -1.82
CA LYS A 65 -12.77 -0.81 -2.31
C LYS A 65 -12.55 -2.24 -1.80
N ALA A 66 -11.31 -2.64 -1.53
CA ALA A 66 -10.97 -3.91 -0.89
C ALA A 66 -11.23 -3.91 0.63
N GLY A 67 -11.78 -2.82 1.20
CA GLY A 67 -12.15 -2.71 2.60
C GLY A 67 -10.97 -2.49 3.54
N LYS A 68 -9.80 -2.11 3.03
CA LYS A 68 -8.59 -1.90 3.85
C LYS A 68 -8.51 -0.46 4.36
N HIS A 69 -8.04 -0.26 5.59
CA HIS A 69 -7.70 1.07 6.09
C HIS A 69 -6.47 1.62 5.37
N ILE A 70 -6.36 2.95 5.23
CA ILE A 70 -5.32 3.57 4.39
C ILE A 70 -4.63 4.71 5.12
N LEU A 71 -3.30 4.68 5.10
CA LEU A 71 -2.44 5.83 5.32
C LEU A 71 -1.75 6.16 4.00
N CYS A 72 -2.04 7.32 3.41
CA CYS A 72 -1.43 7.76 2.16
C CYS A 72 -0.36 8.82 2.44
N GLU A 73 0.84 8.63 1.92
CA GLU A 73 1.91 9.64 2.04
C GLU A 73 1.53 10.96 1.37
N LYS A 74 2.17 12.03 1.84
CA LYS A 74 2.00 13.37 1.28
C LYS A 74 2.88 13.56 0.04
N PRO A 75 2.44 14.38 -0.92
CA PRO A 75 1.09 14.92 -1.07
C PRO A 75 0.10 13.86 -1.59
N LEU A 76 -1.17 13.93 -1.15
CA LEU A 76 -2.23 12.99 -1.56
C LEU A 76 -2.44 12.91 -3.08
N GLY A 77 -2.17 14.01 -3.78
CA GLY A 77 -2.23 14.13 -5.22
C GLY A 77 -1.50 15.38 -5.67
N ILE A 78 -1.27 15.49 -6.97
CA ILE A 78 -0.57 16.63 -7.58
C ILE A 78 -1.53 17.66 -8.21
N THR A 79 -2.83 17.39 -8.19
CA THR A 79 -3.89 18.28 -8.68
C THR A 79 -5.03 18.31 -7.66
N LEU A 80 -5.71 19.47 -7.57
CA LEU A 80 -6.96 19.60 -6.82
C LEU A 80 -8.12 18.93 -7.56
N GLU A 81 -8.06 18.91 -8.90
CA GLU A 81 -9.00 18.16 -9.73
C GLU A 81 -8.77 16.65 -9.58
N LYS A 82 -9.47 16.08 -8.60
CA LYS A 82 -9.96 14.71 -8.59
C LYS A 82 -11.40 14.79 -8.12
N LYS A 83 -12.34 14.60 -9.04
CA LYS A 83 -13.77 14.56 -8.70
C LYS A 83 -13.98 13.50 -7.62
N TRP A 84 -14.37 13.95 -6.44
CA TRP A 84 -14.99 13.09 -5.43
C TRP A 84 -16.27 12.55 -6.07
N MET A 85 -16.25 11.29 -6.49
CA MET A 85 -17.45 10.63 -7.02
C MET A 85 -18.14 9.94 -5.85
N PRO A 86 -19.31 10.43 -5.40
CA PRO A 86 -20.10 9.77 -4.37
C PRO A 86 -20.58 8.38 -4.81
#